data_AF-K0KH09-F1
#
_entry.id   AF-K0KH09-F1
#
_cell.length_a   1.000
_cell.length_b   1.000
_cell.length_c   1.000
_cell.angle_alpha   90.00
_cell.angle_beta   90.00
_cell.angle_gamma   90.00
#
_symmetry.space_group_name_H-M   'P 1'
#
loop_
_entity.id
_entity.type
_entity.pdbx_description
1 polymer ?
#
loop_
_entity_poly.entity_id
_entity_poly.type
_entity_poly.pdbx_seq_one_letter_code
_entity_poly.pdbx_strand_id
1 'polypeptide(L)'
;MSYHKYTPSTDLQKTIIRCPYTKCQARIIKPNDQKIHSLKTGYEWLKVDQETNSNEKEIDEKFLRIEDSWDFDNIGVSREIPSKVTEIKEGETEELDQIKVERFIICADCERGPLGFGKFDDDEQDKNVKNLKFYLHLNSCVYQDL
;
A
#
# COMPACT_ATOMS: atom_id res chain seq x y z
N MET A 1 -1.75 24.17 -5.37
CA MET A 1 -2.01 22.86 -6.01
C MET A 1 -3.12 22.20 -5.22
N SER A 2 -4.13 21.64 -5.90
CA SER A 2 -5.20 20.88 -5.25
C SER A 2 -4.78 19.42 -5.15
N TYR A 3 -5.08 18.78 -4.03
CA TYR A 3 -4.91 17.35 -3.83
C TYR A 3 -6.27 16.73 -3.53
N HIS A 4 -6.48 15.49 -3.96
CA HIS A 4 -7.71 14.75 -3.70
C HIS A 4 -7.41 13.34 -3.15
N LYS A 5 -8.40 12.73 -2.51
CA LYS A 5 -8.36 11.31 -2.12
C LYS A 5 -8.64 10.43 -3.34
N TYR A 6 -8.22 9.17 -3.29
CA TYR A 6 -8.60 8.22 -4.34
C TYR A 6 -10.12 8.07 -4.43
N THR A 7 -10.63 8.04 -5.66
CA THR A 7 -11.98 7.54 -5.96
C THR A 7 -11.90 6.54 -7.11
N PRO A 8 -12.91 5.67 -7.30
CA PRO A 8 -12.95 4.79 -8.47
C PRO A 8 -12.94 5.51 -9.83
N SER A 9 -13.21 6.82 -9.85
CA SER A 9 -13.14 7.66 -11.04
C SER A 9 -11.78 8.35 -11.23
N THR A 10 -10.83 8.19 -10.30
CA THR A 10 -9.47 8.74 -10.42
C THR A 10 -8.75 8.10 -11.61
N ASP A 11 -8.34 8.91 -12.59
CA ASP A 11 -7.51 8.48 -13.71
C ASP A 11 -6.04 8.40 -13.28
N LEU A 12 -5.58 7.19 -12.93
CA LEU A 12 -4.22 6.97 -12.44
C LEU A 12 -3.13 7.36 -13.44
N GLN A 13 -3.40 7.34 -14.75
CA GLN A 13 -2.42 7.70 -15.78
C GLN A 13 -2.19 9.21 -15.87
N LYS A 14 -3.15 10.00 -15.35
CA LYS A 14 -3.11 11.47 -15.36
C LYS A 14 -2.87 12.06 -13.98
N THR A 15 -2.44 11.24 -13.02
CA THR A 15 -2.20 11.69 -11.65
C THR A 15 -0.80 11.35 -11.16
N ILE A 16 -0.34 12.13 -10.19
CA ILE A 16 0.83 11.84 -9.37
C ILE A 16 0.34 11.44 -7.98
N ILE A 17 0.80 10.30 -7.49
CA ILE A 17 0.54 9.86 -6.12
C ILE A 17 1.59 10.48 -5.19
N ARG A 18 1.14 11.10 -4.10
CA ARG A 18 1.97 11.81 -3.15
C ARG A 18 1.74 11.37 -1.72
N CYS A 19 2.75 11.64 -0.89
CA CYS A 19 2.69 11.51 0.54
C CYS A 19 1.54 12.36 1.11
N PRO A 20 0.68 11.80 1.98
CA PRO A 20 -0.52 12.49 2.45
C PRO A 20 -0.24 13.54 3.53
N TYR A 21 0.96 13.56 4.11
CA TYR A 21 1.31 14.52 5.16
C TYR A 21 1.55 15.90 4.55
N THR A 22 0.73 16.86 4.97
CA THR A 22 0.65 18.23 4.42
C THR A 22 1.99 18.97 4.29
N LYS A 23 2.94 18.70 5.20
CA LYS A 23 4.28 19.32 5.19
C LYS A 23 5.33 18.59 4.35
N CYS A 24 5.05 17.36 3.89
CA CYS A 24 6.01 16.53 3.15
C CYS A 24 5.83 16.67 1.64
N GLN A 25 4.62 16.39 1.12
CA GLN A 25 4.29 16.48 -0.31
C GLN A 25 5.19 15.63 -1.24
N ALA A 26 6.02 14.74 -0.71
CA ALA A 26 6.90 13.88 -1.48
C ALA A 26 6.15 13.13 -2.58
N ARG A 27 6.74 13.05 -3.76
CA ARG A 27 6.22 12.25 -4.87
C ARG A 27 6.50 10.79 -4.57
N ILE A 28 5.46 9.96 -4.49
CA ILE A 28 5.60 8.52 -4.22
C ILE A 28 5.81 7.77 -5.53
N ILE A 29 4.93 8.00 -6.50
CA ILE A 29 4.99 7.39 -7.83
C ILE A 29 4.13 8.20 -8.81
N LYS A 30 4.50 8.20 -10.08
CA LYS A 30 3.59 8.50 -11.18
C LYS A 30 3.14 7.17 -11.81
N PRO A 31 1.89 6.72 -11.60
CA PRO A 31 1.42 5.49 -12.21
C PRO A 31 1.47 5.57 -13.74
N ASN A 32 1.69 4.42 -14.35
CA ASN A 32 1.72 4.24 -15.79
C ASN A 32 0.72 3.15 -16.20
N ASP A 33 1.10 1.88 -16.08
CA ASP A 33 0.32 0.70 -16.49
C ASP A 33 0.05 -0.26 -15.33
N GLN A 34 0.34 0.15 -14.09
CA GLN A 34 0.10 -0.65 -12.90
C GLN A 34 -1.39 -0.95 -12.71
N LYS A 35 -1.68 -2.16 -12.21
CA LYS A 35 -3.03 -2.66 -11.98
C LYS A 35 -3.45 -2.49 -10.53
N ILE A 36 -4.74 -2.28 -10.33
CA ILE A 36 -5.36 -2.30 -9.00
C ILE A 36 -5.72 -3.73 -8.64
N HIS A 37 -5.33 -4.15 -7.44
CA HIS A 37 -5.63 -5.45 -6.85
C HIS A 37 -6.46 -5.29 -5.58
N SER A 38 -7.40 -6.20 -5.36
CA SER A 38 -8.13 -6.31 -4.10
C SER A 38 -7.49 -7.39 -3.23
N LEU A 39 -6.97 -7.02 -2.05
CA LEU A 39 -6.20 -7.91 -1.18
C LEU A 39 -6.59 -7.75 0.30
N LYS A 40 -6.88 -8.88 0.97
CA LYS A 40 -7.13 -8.91 2.41
C LYS A 40 -5.83 -9.18 3.16
N THR A 41 -5.42 -8.21 3.97
CA THR A 41 -4.12 -8.25 4.66
C THR A 41 -4.25 -8.41 6.17
N GLY A 42 -5.40 -8.00 6.76
CA GLY A 42 -5.57 -8.00 8.21
C GLY A 42 -4.70 -6.97 8.95
N TYR A 43 -4.09 -6.02 8.22
CA TYR A 43 -3.34 -4.90 8.79
C TYR A 43 -4.15 -3.61 8.69
N GLU A 44 -3.95 -2.73 9.66
CA GLU A 44 -4.47 -1.36 9.60
C GLU A 44 -3.52 -0.49 8.78
N TRP A 45 -4.06 0.15 7.74
CA TRP A 45 -3.31 1.06 6.87
C TRP A 45 -3.52 2.52 7.30
N LEU A 46 -2.57 3.39 6.96
CA LEU A 46 -2.77 4.82 7.09
C LEU A 46 -4.00 5.22 6.26
N LYS A 47 -4.93 5.97 6.82
CA LYS A 47 -6.07 6.53 6.09
C LYS A 47 -5.94 8.04 6.07
N VAL A 48 -5.98 8.62 4.88
CA VAL A 48 -6.01 10.08 4.73
C VAL A 48 -7.35 10.60 5.25
N ASP A 49 -7.32 11.33 6.36
CA ASP A 49 -8.46 11.90 7.11
C ASP A 49 -9.52 10.85 7.50
N GLN A 50 -9.54 10.45 8.78
CA GLN A 50 -10.40 9.38 9.36
C GLN A 50 -11.92 9.71 9.42
N GLU A 51 -12.43 10.60 8.57
CA GLU A 51 -13.88 10.84 8.50
C GLU A 51 -14.54 9.69 7.76
N THR A 52 -14.99 8.70 8.53
CA THR A 52 -15.60 7.45 8.06
C THR A 52 -16.86 7.72 7.23
N ASN A 53 -16.68 7.81 5.91
CA ASN A 53 -17.77 7.69 4.95
C ASN A 53 -17.89 6.24 4.48
N SER A 54 -19.12 5.78 4.25
CA SER A 54 -19.44 4.39 3.90
C SER A 54 -18.74 3.86 2.64
N ASN A 55 -18.34 4.73 1.70
CA ASN A 55 -17.63 4.35 0.48
C ASN A 55 -16.15 3.97 0.71
N GLU A 56 -15.54 4.35 1.84
CA GLU A 56 -14.12 4.07 2.10
C GLU A 56 -13.85 2.58 2.36
N LYS A 57 -14.84 1.83 2.85
CA LYS A 57 -14.73 0.38 3.09
C LYS A 57 -14.46 -0.43 1.83
N GLU A 58 -14.96 -0.01 0.66
CA GLU A 58 -14.70 -0.70 -0.61
C GLU A 58 -13.28 -0.47 -1.16
N ILE A 59 -12.55 0.51 -0.62
CA ILE A 59 -11.22 0.91 -1.08
C ILE A 59 -10.13 0.46 -0.09
N ASP A 60 -10.50 0.12 1.14
CA ASP A 60 -9.62 -0.34 2.23
C ASP A 60 -8.79 -1.61 1.90
N GLU A 61 -9.18 -2.32 0.85
CA GLU A 61 -8.50 -3.51 0.36
C GLU A 61 -7.97 -3.33 -1.06
N LYS A 62 -7.95 -2.11 -1.60
CA LYS A 62 -7.48 -1.82 -2.96
C LYS A 62 -6.05 -1.29 -2.94
N PHE A 63 -5.20 -1.93 -3.72
CA PHE A 63 -3.79 -1.63 -3.82
C PHE A 63 -3.36 -1.48 -5.27
N LEU A 64 -2.51 -0.49 -5.55
CA LEU A 64 -1.76 -0.46 -6.80
C LEU A 64 -0.60 -1.46 -6.67
N ARG A 65 -0.50 -2.44 -7.57
CA ARG A 65 0.64 -3.37 -7.61
C ARG A 65 1.79 -2.74 -8.39
N ILE A 66 2.97 -2.70 -7.77
CA ILE A 66 4.22 -2.21 -8.36
C ILE A 66 5.22 -3.38 -8.38
N GLU A 67 5.88 -3.58 -9.52
CA GLU A 67 6.73 -4.74 -9.74
C GLU A 67 8.13 -4.60 -9.15
N ASP A 68 8.64 -3.37 -9.06
CA ASP A 68 9.97 -3.06 -8.56
C ASP A 68 9.99 -1.77 -7.71
N SER A 69 10.85 -1.74 -6.69
CA SER A 69 11.16 -0.55 -5.90
C SER A 69 11.63 0.66 -6.72
N TRP A 70 12.30 0.43 -7.86
CA TRP A 70 12.82 1.49 -8.75
C TRP A 70 11.72 2.22 -9.53
N ASP A 71 10.50 1.68 -9.58
CA ASP A 71 9.34 2.36 -10.18
C ASP A 71 8.82 3.48 -9.28
N PHE A 72 9.20 3.49 -8.00
CA PHE A 72 8.86 4.56 -7.07
C PHE A 72 9.87 5.72 -7.15
N ASP A 73 9.39 6.90 -6.80
CA ASP A 73 10.22 8.09 -6.74
C ASP A 73 10.86 8.28 -5.35
N ASN A 74 10.07 8.19 -4.27
CA ASN A 74 10.54 8.48 -2.90
C ASN A 74 9.85 7.59 -1.84
N ILE A 75 10.22 6.30 -1.82
CA ILE A 75 9.78 5.38 -0.76
C ILE A 75 10.95 4.94 0.12
N GLY A 76 10.64 4.72 1.39
CA GLY A 76 11.41 3.87 2.27
C GLY A 76 10.72 2.52 2.42
N VAL A 77 11.49 1.49 2.75
CA VAL A 77 10.99 0.15 3.07
C VAL A 77 11.40 -0.19 4.50
N SER A 78 10.47 -0.71 5.30
CA SER A 78 10.74 -1.04 6.71
C SER A 78 11.77 -2.17 6.86
N ARG A 79 12.07 -2.53 8.10
CA ARG A 79 12.69 -3.84 8.39
C ARG A 79 11.70 -4.98 8.16
N GLU A 80 12.22 -6.21 8.18
CA GLU A 80 11.43 -7.44 8.21
C GLU A 80 10.32 -7.36 9.23
N ILE A 81 9.11 -7.64 8.80
CA ILE A 81 8.00 -7.89 9.69
C ILE A 81 8.11 -9.38 10.06
N PRO A 82 8.32 -9.71 11.34
CA PRO A 82 8.28 -11.09 11.78
C PRO A 82 6.92 -11.67 11.40
N SER A 83 6.89 -12.90 10.89
CA SER A 83 5.63 -13.61 10.66
C SER A 83 4.79 -13.51 11.93
N LYS A 84 3.59 -12.92 11.85
CA LYS A 84 2.63 -13.01 12.96
C LYS A 84 2.39 -14.48 13.20
N VAL A 85 2.81 -15.00 14.35
CA VAL A 85 2.27 -16.25 14.87
C VAL A 85 0.85 -15.92 15.25
N THR A 86 -0.10 -16.21 14.36
CA THR A 86 -1.50 -16.22 14.74
C THR A 86 -1.64 -17.35 15.76
N GLU A 87 -1.70 -17.01 17.05
CA GLU A 87 -2.19 -17.93 18.06
C GLU A 87 -3.64 -18.25 17.67
N ILE A 88 -3.84 -19.36 16.96
CA ILE A 88 -5.17 -19.86 16.63
C ILE A 88 -5.76 -20.29 17.97
N LYS A 89 -6.72 -19.52 18.50
CA LYS A 89 -7.54 -19.99 19.61
C LYS A 89 -8.32 -21.20 19.12
N GLU A 90 -8.17 -22.34 19.80
CA GLU A 90 -8.91 -23.57 19.49
C GLU A 90 -10.41 -23.26 19.41
N GLY A 91 -11.00 -23.36 18.22
CA GLY A 91 -12.46 -23.22 18.02
C GLY A 91 -12.91 -22.32 16.88
N GLU A 92 -12.05 -21.48 16.32
CA GLU A 92 -12.39 -20.62 15.17
C GLU A 92 -11.61 -21.06 13.92
N THR A 93 -12.16 -22.03 13.18
CA THR A 93 -11.70 -22.36 11.83
C THR A 93 -12.23 -21.32 10.84
N GLU A 94 -11.56 -20.18 10.76
CA GLU A 94 -11.40 -19.48 9.50
C GLU A 94 -9.91 -19.23 9.32
N GLU A 95 -9.23 -20.14 8.62
CA GLU A 95 -7.99 -19.81 7.91
C GLU A 95 -8.36 -18.72 6.89
N LEU A 96 -8.48 -17.47 7.34
CA LEU A 96 -8.36 -16.35 6.42
C LEU A 96 -6.93 -16.47 5.88
N ASP A 97 -6.79 -16.76 4.59
CA ASP A 97 -5.54 -16.71 3.83
C ASP A 97 -4.90 -15.31 3.98
N GLN A 98 -4.31 -15.05 5.15
CA GLN A 98 -3.72 -13.78 5.48
C GLN A 98 -2.43 -13.68 4.69
N ILE A 99 -2.39 -12.71 3.77
CA ILE A 99 -1.21 -12.44 2.96
C ILE A 99 -0.03 -12.18 3.88
N LYS A 100 1.07 -12.91 3.64
CA LYS A 100 2.32 -12.66 4.34
C LYS A 100 2.93 -11.33 3.88
N VAL A 101 2.72 -10.29 4.69
CA VAL A 101 3.36 -8.98 4.54
C VAL A 101 4.80 -9.09 5.03
N GLU A 102 5.77 -8.86 4.14
CA GLU A 102 7.20 -8.96 4.46
C GLU A 102 7.77 -7.61 4.91
N ARG A 103 7.27 -6.51 4.35
CA ARG A 103 7.74 -5.13 4.60
C ARG A 103 6.62 -4.13 4.49
N PHE A 104 6.71 -3.03 5.23
CA PHE A 104 5.88 -1.85 5.01
C PHE A 104 6.58 -0.84 4.10
N ILE A 105 5.78 -0.16 3.28
CA ILE A 105 6.19 1.01 2.49
C ILE A 105 5.95 2.24 3.36
N ILE A 106 6.96 3.11 3.46
CA ILE A 106 6.88 4.40 4.14
C ILE A 106 7.33 5.51 3.17
N CYS A 107 7.00 6.77 3.48
CA CYS A 107 7.57 7.89 2.75
C CYS A 107 9.06 8.06 3.10
N ALA A 108 9.94 8.17 2.10
CA ALA A 108 11.37 8.36 2.33
C ALA A 108 11.69 9.70 3.02
N ASP A 109 10.96 10.76 2.69
CA ASP A 109 11.28 12.12 3.13
C ASP A 109 10.84 12.42 4.57
N CYS A 110 9.70 11.87 4.99
CA CYS A 110 9.15 12.13 6.33
C CYS A 110 9.12 10.90 7.25
N GLU A 111 9.54 9.74 6.74
CA GLU A 111 9.60 8.45 7.46
C GLU A 111 8.27 7.98 8.05
N ARG A 112 7.14 8.44 7.49
CA ARG A 112 5.79 8.09 7.95
C ARG A 112 5.11 7.09 7.04
N GLY A 113 4.23 6.27 7.62
CA GLY A 113 3.44 5.26 6.95
C GLY A 113 2.65 4.40 7.97
N PRO A 114 2.20 3.20 7.59
CA PRO A 114 2.45 2.53 6.32
C PRO A 114 1.60 3.09 5.18
N LEU A 115 2.22 3.29 4.01
CA LEU A 115 1.55 3.65 2.75
C LEU A 115 1.13 2.42 1.93
N GLY A 116 1.62 1.24 2.31
CA GLY A 116 1.43 -0.02 1.61
C GLY A 116 2.40 -1.06 2.14
N PHE A 117 2.61 -2.13 1.37
CA PHE A 117 3.50 -3.21 1.76
C PHE A 117 4.23 -3.86 0.60
N GLY A 118 5.24 -4.67 0.91
CA GLY A 118 5.85 -5.62 -0.01
C GLY A 118 5.64 -7.07 0.45
N LYS A 119 5.42 -7.97 -0.51
CA LYS A 119 5.42 -9.43 -0.31
C LYS A 119 6.17 -10.14 -1.42
N PHE A 120 6.50 -11.40 -1.20
CA PHE A 120 6.88 -12.31 -2.28
C PHE A 120 5.62 -12.91 -2.91
N ASP A 121 5.67 -13.22 -4.21
CA ASP A 121 4.67 -14.07 -4.85
C ASP A 121 4.79 -15.51 -4.30
N ASP A 122 3.69 -16.26 -4.26
CA ASP A 122 3.59 -17.48 -3.43
C ASP A 122 4.43 -18.65 -3.99
N ASP A 123 4.80 -18.58 -5.27
CA ASP A 123 5.68 -19.50 -5.99
C ASP A 123 7.17 -19.10 -5.96
N GLU A 124 7.49 -17.94 -5.37
CA GLU A 124 8.86 -17.44 -5.31
C GLU A 124 9.71 -18.22 -4.28
N GLN A 125 10.65 -19.00 -4.80
CA GLN A 125 11.58 -19.79 -3.98
C GLN A 125 12.76 -18.94 -3.48
N ASP A 126 13.14 -17.89 -4.21
CA ASP A 126 14.22 -16.98 -3.83
C ASP A 126 13.64 -15.73 -3.14
N LYS A 127 13.65 -15.73 -1.79
CA LYS A 127 13.18 -14.61 -0.96
C LYS A 127 14.18 -13.45 -0.89
N ASN A 128 14.68 -13.04 -2.04
CA ASN A 128 15.58 -11.91 -2.20
C ASN A 128 14.79 -10.60 -2.34
N VAL A 129 15.22 -9.52 -1.70
CA VAL A 129 14.55 -8.21 -1.74
C VAL A 129 14.24 -7.72 -3.16
N LYS A 130 15.07 -8.08 -4.16
CA LYS A 130 14.83 -7.76 -5.58
C LYS A 130 13.54 -8.38 -6.15
N ASN A 131 13.05 -9.46 -5.56
CA ASN A 131 11.85 -10.19 -5.97
C ASN A 131 10.60 -9.72 -5.22
N LEU A 132 10.74 -8.72 -4.34
CA LEU A 132 9.61 -8.18 -3.58
C LEU A 132 8.65 -7.44 -4.52
N LYS A 133 7.37 -7.79 -4.46
CA LYS A 133 6.28 -7.10 -5.13
C LYS A 133 5.59 -6.17 -4.17
N PHE A 134 5.36 -4.95 -4.62
CA PHE A 134 4.88 -3.86 -3.77
C PHE A 134 3.41 -3.59 -4.05
N TYR A 135 2.69 -3.21 -3.00
CA TYR A 135 1.26 -2.97 -3.00
C TYR A 135 1.00 -1.66 -2.26
N LEU A 136 0.79 -0.59 -3.01
CA LEU A 136 0.53 0.74 -2.47
C LEU A 136 -0.97 0.90 -2.19
N HIS A 137 -1.33 1.19 -0.95
CA HIS A 137 -2.72 1.30 -0.53
C HIS A 137 -3.34 2.61 -1.00
N LEU A 138 -4.44 2.53 -1.74
CA LEU A 138 -5.00 3.71 -2.44
C LEU A 138 -5.56 4.78 -1.49
N ASN A 139 -6.01 4.38 -0.28
CA ASN A 139 -6.48 5.33 0.75
C ASN A 139 -5.38 5.90 1.63
N SER A 140 -4.12 5.46 1.46
CA SER A 140 -2.98 5.95 2.25
C SER A 140 -2.23 7.10 1.61
N CYS A 141 -2.66 7.56 0.43
CA CYS A 141 -1.98 8.59 -0.35
C CYS A 141 -2.94 9.71 -0.79
N VAL A 142 -2.38 10.82 -1.26
CA VAL A 142 -3.12 11.88 -1.94
C VAL A 142 -2.72 11.98 -3.40
N TYR A 143 -3.64 12.46 -4.23
CA TYR A 143 -3.53 12.44 -5.67
C TYR A 143 -3.51 13.87 -6.21
N GLN A 144 -2.60 14.11 -7.15
CA GLN A 144 -2.45 15.39 -7.82
C GLN A 144 -2.63 15.19 -9.33
N ASP A 145 -3.58 15.88 -9.94
CA ASP A 145 -3.74 15.87 -11.39
C ASP A 145 -2.54 16.53 -12.10
N LEU A 146 -2.23 16.02 -13.30
CA LEU A 146 -1.20 16.53 -14.20
C LEU A 146 -1.69 17.69 -15.07
#